data_AF-A0A7S3HJA8-F1
#
_entry.id   AF-A0A7S3HJA8-F1
#
_cell.length_a   1.000
_cell.length_b   1.000
_cell.length_c   1.000
_cell.angle_alpha   90.00
_cell.angle_beta   90.00
_cell.angle_gamma   90.00
#
_symmetry.space_group_name_H-M   'P 1'
#
loop_
_entity.id
_entity.type
_entity.pdbx_description
1 polymer ?
#
loop_
_entity_poly.entity_id
_entity_poly.type
_entity_poly.pdbx_seq_one_letter_code
_entity_poly.pdbx_strand_id
1 'polypeptide(L)'
;VNRTAILGQYLQNAMTAYTEALLPAQRITTVDPEVDFSNAKPNEVLPVVPNVALQYRCGDNIGFSYMYGILPFTAFVGRIPANAKYIYVLSDHPSRAVHSPYTNRCHLILQNLFEFLKEKYPAATVVVKRGGDLFLDYVRLGTANTTICSASSYCFWPAVSNPGTSYFPLTNLIAGADSMELAPSFGPRFHWMDEKIISNFKMVKPWTKIIDVLTGKQA
;
A
#
# COMPACT_ATOMS: atom_id res chain seq x y z
N VAL A 1 30.71 2.05 -1.95
CA VAL A 1 29.82 1.72 -3.10
C VAL A 1 28.38 1.86 -2.64
N ASN A 2 27.59 2.77 -3.23
CA ASN A 2 26.18 2.96 -2.89
C ASN A 2 25.34 1.85 -3.55
N ARG A 3 25.32 0.66 -2.93
CA ARG A 3 24.62 -0.54 -3.45
C ARG A 3 23.12 -0.28 -3.66
N THR A 4 22.51 0.52 -2.79
CA THR A 4 21.10 0.88 -2.87
C THR A 4 20.77 1.67 -4.14
N ALA A 5 21.60 2.65 -4.50
CA ALA A 5 21.41 3.42 -5.74
C ALA A 5 21.53 2.53 -7.00
N ILE A 6 22.52 1.62 -7.01
CA ILE A 6 22.70 0.68 -8.12
C ILE A 6 21.49 -0.24 -8.27
N LEU A 7 21.02 -0.84 -7.17
CA LEU A 7 19.83 -1.69 -7.18
C LEU A 7 18.57 -0.90 -7.59
N GLY A 8 18.43 0.33 -7.09
CA GLY A 8 17.35 1.23 -7.49
C GLY A 8 17.33 1.47 -9.01
N GLN A 9 18.50 1.67 -9.63
CA GLN A 9 18.58 1.84 -11.09
C GLN A 9 18.14 0.59 -11.85
N TYR A 10 18.54 -0.61 -11.41
CA TYR A 10 18.10 -1.86 -12.03
C TYR A 10 16.58 -2.02 -11.96
N LEU A 11 15.98 -1.72 -10.80
CA LEU A 11 14.53 -1.78 -10.63
C LEU A 11 13.81 -0.78 -11.54
N GLN A 12 14.29 0.45 -11.62
CA GLN A 12 13.72 1.46 -12.52
C GLN A 12 13.80 1.06 -13.99
N ASN A 13 14.93 0.50 -14.43
CA ASN A 13 15.07 -0.02 -15.79
C ASN A 13 14.08 -1.17 -16.05
N ALA A 14 13.92 -2.09 -15.10
CA ALA A 14 12.98 -3.20 -15.23
C ALA A 14 11.52 -2.72 -15.29
N MET A 15 11.13 -1.77 -14.45
CA MET A 15 9.79 -1.18 -14.46
C MET A 15 9.51 -0.41 -15.75
N THR A 16 10.51 0.30 -16.28
CA THR A 16 10.41 1.00 -17.57
C THR A 16 10.20 0.00 -18.70
N ALA A 17 11.05 -1.02 -18.80
CA ALA A 17 10.93 -2.06 -19.82
C ALA A 17 9.59 -2.79 -19.76
N TYR A 18 9.09 -3.12 -18.56
CA TYR A 18 7.78 -3.72 -18.39
C TYR A 18 6.66 -2.79 -18.86
N THR A 19 6.72 -1.51 -18.52
CA THR A 19 5.72 -0.51 -18.93
C THR A 19 5.69 -0.32 -20.45
N GLU A 20 6.86 -0.29 -21.09
CA GLU A 20 7.00 -0.19 -22.55
C GLU A 20 6.44 -1.42 -23.27
N ALA A 21 6.57 -2.60 -22.65
CA ALA A 21 6.04 -3.86 -23.18
C ALA A 21 4.52 -4.00 -23.04
N LEU A 22 3.84 -3.13 -22.29
CA LEU A 22 2.37 -3.18 -22.16
C LEU A 22 1.68 -2.91 -23.50
N LEU A 23 0.79 -3.82 -23.88
CA LEU A 23 -0.11 -3.64 -25.02
C LEU A 23 -1.04 -2.45 -24.78
N PRO A 24 -1.56 -1.78 -25.83
CA PRO A 24 -2.43 -0.62 -25.66
C PRO A 24 -3.62 -0.85 -24.70
N ALA A 25 -4.25 -2.03 -24.76
CA ALA A 25 -5.36 -2.40 -23.86
C ALA A 25 -4.93 -2.59 -22.39
N GLN A 26 -3.64 -2.81 -22.13
CA GLN A 26 -3.06 -2.95 -20.79
C GLN A 26 -2.52 -1.62 -20.24
N ARG A 27 -2.57 -0.54 -21.04
CA ARG A 27 -2.16 0.81 -20.62
C ARG A 27 -3.26 1.59 -19.89
N ILE A 28 -4.23 0.87 -19.35
CA ILE A 28 -5.28 1.39 -18.47
C ILE A 28 -5.46 0.43 -17.30
N THR A 29 -5.89 0.96 -16.16
CA THR A 29 -6.26 0.12 -15.02
C THR A 29 -7.72 -0.29 -15.15
N THR A 30 -8.00 -1.60 -15.05
CA THR A 30 -9.35 -2.13 -14.96
C THR A 30 -9.74 -2.37 -13.51
N VAL A 31 -11.02 -2.21 -13.19
CA VAL A 31 -11.60 -2.57 -11.89
C VAL A 31 -12.34 -3.88 -12.07
N ASP A 32 -12.02 -4.87 -11.24
CA ASP A 32 -12.76 -6.11 -11.16
C ASP A 32 -13.90 -5.93 -10.14
N PRO A 33 -15.17 -5.88 -10.58
CA PRO A 33 -16.29 -5.60 -9.69
C PRO A 33 -16.54 -6.71 -8.66
N GLU A 34 -15.98 -7.92 -8.84
CA GLU A 34 -16.17 -9.03 -7.91
C GLU A 34 -15.26 -8.92 -6.68
N VAL A 35 -14.09 -8.30 -6.82
CA VAL A 35 -13.06 -8.29 -5.78
C VAL A 35 -12.56 -6.91 -5.38
N ASP A 36 -12.59 -5.92 -6.27
CA ASP A 36 -12.08 -4.58 -6.02
C ASP A 36 -13.13 -3.65 -5.39
N PHE A 37 -12.66 -2.57 -4.78
CA PHE A 37 -13.52 -1.44 -4.39
C PHE A 37 -13.12 -0.19 -5.17
N SER A 38 -14.09 0.56 -5.70
CA SER A 38 -13.79 1.75 -6.48
C SER A 38 -14.94 2.76 -6.44
N ASN A 39 -14.61 4.05 -6.44
CA ASN A 39 -15.57 5.14 -6.72
C ASN A 39 -15.40 5.74 -8.12
N ALA A 40 -14.64 5.07 -8.99
CA ALA A 40 -14.48 5.48 -10.38
C ALA A 40 -15.85 5.59 -11.07
N LYS A 41 -16.03 6.66 -11.85
CA LYS A 41 -17.27 6.88 -12.59
C LYS A 41 -17.40 5.84 -13.73
N PRO A 42 -18.63 5.56 -14.19
CA PRO A 42 -18.82 4.77 -15.40
C PRO A 42 -18.02 5.38 -16.56
N ASN A 43 -17.26 4.55 -17.28
CA ASN A 43 -16.37 4.92 -18.39
C ASN A 43 -15.17 5.81 -18.02
N GLU A 44 -14.88 6.01 -16.74
CA GLU A 44 -13.65 6.69 -16.33
C GLU A 44 -12.43 5.87 -16.73
N VAL A 45 -11.53 6.49 -17.49
CA VAL A 45 -10.25 5.87 -17.86
C VAL A 45 -9.27 6.04 -16.72
N LEU A 46 -8.98 4.94 -16.05
CA LEU A 46 -8.05 4.90 -14.94
C LEU A 46 -6.60 4.76 -15.44
N PRO A 47 -5.65 5.61 -15.01
CA PRO A 47 -4.27 5.51 -15.45
C PRO A 47 -3.62 4.22 -14.95
N VAL A 48 -2.57 3.76 -15.63
CA VAL A 48 -1.75 2.63 -15.16
C VAL A 48 -1.11 2.95 -13.82
N VAL A 49 -0.47 4.11 -13.75
CA VAL A 49 0.25 4.62 -12.57
C VAL A 49 -0.62 5.70 -11.92
N PRO A 50 -1.02 5.54 -10.65
CA PRO A 50 -1.80 6.54 -9.93
C PRO A 50 -0.89 7.70 -9.45
N ASN A 51 -1.50 8.77 -8.94
CA ASN A 51 -0.72 9.79 -8.21
C ASN A 51 -0.16 9.20 -6.91
N VAL A 52 -0.97 8.37 -6.24
CA VAL A 52 -0.61 7.70 -4.99
C VAL A 52 -0.79 6.20 -5.13
N ALA A 53 0.27 5.45 -4.88
CA ALA A 53 0.23 3.99 -4.78
C ALA A 53 0.48 3.57 -3.33
N LEU A 54 -0.51 2.92 -2.73
CA LEU A 54 -0.48 2.46 -1.36
C LEU A 54 -0.45 0.94 -1.36
N GLN A 55 0.55 0.32 -0.74
CA GLN A 55 0.53 -1.13 -0.52
C GLN A 55 -0.08 -1.42 0.85
N TYR A 56 -1.21 -2.14 0.88
CA TYR A 56 -1.88 -2.50 2.12
C TYR A 56 -1.90 -4.01 2.33
N ARG A 57 -0.88 -4.53 3.03
CA ARG A 57 -0.79 -5.96 3.34
C ARG A 57 -1.67 -6.29 4.54
N CYS A 58 -2.56 -7.26 4.35
CA CYS A 58 -3.68 -7.44 5.27
C CYS A 58 -3.92 -8.91 5.63
N GLY A 59 -4.02 -9.81 4.66
CA GLY A 59 -4.47 -11.18 4.88
C GLY A 59 -3.66 -11.96 5.93
N ASP A 60 -2.35 -12.06 5.72
CA ASP A 60 -1.45 -12.78 6.62
C ASP A 60 -0.98 -11.93 7.80
N ASN A 61 -0.84 -10.61 7.63
CA ASN A 61 -0.47 -9.67 8.69
C ASN A 61 -1.41 -9.69 9.91
N ILE A 62 -2.67 -10.11 9.75
CA ILE A 62 -3.59 -10.31 10.89
C ILE A 62 -3.17 -11.50 11.77
N GLY A 63 -2.55 -12.53 11.17
CA GLY A 63 -2.16 -13.77 11.84
C GLY A 63 -0.73 -13.80 12.38
N PHE A 64 0.15 -12.92 11.91
CA PHE A 64 1.55 -12.86 12.31
C PHE A 64 1.80 -11.74 13.33
N SER A 65 2.00 -12.10 14.60
CA SER A 65 2.41 -11.16 15.65
C SER A 65 3.93 -11.13 15.78
N TYR A 66 4.57 -9.97 15.61
CA TYR A 66 5.85 -9.51 16.19
C TYR A 66 6.68 -8.63 15.22
N MET A 67 6.67 -8.91 13.91
CA MET A 67 7.38 -8.10 12.88
C MET A 67 6.45 -7.53 11.81
N TYR A 68 5.24 -8.07 11.76
CA TYR A 68 4.18 -7.71 10.82
C TYR A 68 2.98 -7.19 11.60
N GLY A 69 2.10 -6.49 10.89
CA GLY A 69 0.84 -6.02 11.42
C GLY A 69 0.16 -5.07 10.47
N ILE A 70 -0.85 -4.37 10.97
CA ILE A 70 -1.71 -3.51 10.19
C ILE A 70 -1.43 -2.07 10.57
N LEU A 71 -1.14 -1.22 9.58
CA LEU A 71 -1.02 0.22 9.80
C LEU A 71 -2.41 0.81 10.06
N PRO A 72 -2.56 1.72 11.03
CA PRO A 72 -3.80 2.46 11.18
C PRO A 72 -4.04 3.33 9.93
N PHE A 73 -5.29 3.56 9.57
CA PHE A 73 -5.66 4.40 8.42
C PHE A 73 -5.19 5.84 8.61
N THR A 74 -5.07 6.28 9.86
CA THR A 74 -4.53 7.59 10.23
C THR A 74 -3.09 7.78 9.76
N ALA A 75 -2.32 6.70 9.56
CA ALA A 75 -0.96 6.76 9.00
C ALA A 75 -0.93 7.38 7.59
N PHE A 76 -2.04 7.38 6.87
CA PHE A 76 -2.12 7.93 5.51
C PHE A 76 -2.49 9.41 5.48
N VAL A 77 -2.98 9.96 6.60
CA VAL A 77 -3.35 11.37 6.72
C VAL A 77 -2.09 12.23 6.69
N GLY A 78 -2.09 13.27 5.85
CA GLY A 78 -0.96 14.19 5.69
C GLY A 78 0.15 13.69 4.77
N ARG A 79 0.16 12.40 4.39
CA ARG A 79 1.13 11.82 3.44
C ARG A 79 0.61 11.77 2.01
N ILE A 80 -0.70 11.64 1.85
CA ILE A 80 -1.36 11.72 0.55
C ILE A 80 -1.52 13.20 0.18
N PRO A 81 -1.02 13.65 -1.00
CA PRO A 81 -1.22 15.02 -1.45
C PRO A 81 -2.71 15.37 -1.57
N ALA A 82 -3.11 16.55 -1.08
CA ALA A 82 -4.51 16.99 -1.09
C ALA A 82 -5.13 17.09 -2.51
N ASN A 83 -4.29 17.27 -3.53
CA ASN A 83 -4.67 17.34 -4.94
C ASN A 83 -4.50 16.02 -5.70
N ALA A 84 -4.27 14.89 -5.00
CA ALA A 84 -4.20 13.58 -5.63
C ALA A 84 -5.50 13.29 -6.40
N LYS A 85 -5.39 12.95 -7.69
CA LYS A 85 -6.55 12.58 -8.52
C LYS A 85 -6.84 11.09 -8.44
N TYR A 86 -5.80 10.26 -8.39
CA TYR A 86 -5.91 8.81 -8.33
C TYR A 86 -5.12 8.25 -7.15
N ILE A 87 -5.81 7.50 -6.29
CA ILE A 87 -5.22 6.80 -5.14
C ILE A 87 -5.50 5.31 -5.32
N TYR A 88 -4.48 4.51 -5.57
CA TYR A 88 -4.63 3.06 -5.64
C TYR A 88 -4.10 2.41 -4.37
N VAL A 89 -4.93 1.59 -3.74
CA VAL A 89 -4.54 0.67 -2.68
C VAL A 89 -4.35 -0.71 -3.30
N LEU A 90 -3.13 -1.23 -3.25
CA LEU A 90 -2.73 -2.52 -3.79
C LEU A 90 -2.66 -3.53 -2.64
N SER A 91 -3.50 -4.56 -2.72
CA SER A 91 -3.64 -5.60 -1.70
C SER A 91 -3.68 -6.98 -2.35
N ASP A 92 -3.40 -8.01 -1.56
CA ASP A 92 -3.49 -9.40 -2.00
C ASP A 92 -4.89 -9.77 -2.49
N HIS A 93 -4.93 -10.66 -3.48
CA HIS A 93 -6.18 -11.26 -3.97
C HIS A 93 -6.86 -12.10 -2.86
N PRO A 94 -8.20 -12.05 -2.70
CA PRO A 94 -8.91 -12.87 -1.72
C PRO A 94 -8.62 -14.37 -1.84
N SER A 95 -8.32 -14.86 -3.05
CA SER A 95 -7.99 -16.28 -3.27
C SER A 95 -6.66 -16.73 -2.64
N ARG A 96 -5.75 -15.80 -2.31
CA ARG A 96 -4.43 -16.13 -1.77
C ARG A 96 -4.48 -16.74 -0.36
N ALA A 97 -5.59 -16.51 0.35
CA ALA A 97 -5.79 -16.96 1.72
C ALA A 97 -7.15 -17.65 1.91
N VAL A 98 -7.68 -18.35 0.89
CA VAL A 98 -9.03 -18.97 0.91
C VAL A 98 -9.28 -19.81 2.16
N HIS A 99 -8.25 -20.50 2.65
CA HIS A 99 -8.33 -21.36 3.83
C HIS A 99 -8.01 -20.65 5.15
N SER A 100 -7.70 -19.35 5.11
CA SER A 100 -7.41 -18.56 6.29
C SER A 100 -8.68 -17.94 6.87
N PRO A 101 -8.92 -18.05 8.19
CA PRO A 101 -10.02 -17.35 8.85
C PRO A 101 -9.90 -15.81 8.77
N TYR A 102 -8.77 -15.30 8.27
CA TYR A 102 -8.47 -13.87 8.16
C TYR A 102 -8.93 -13.23 6.85
N THR A 103 -9.39 -13.99 5.86
CA THR A 103 -9.81 -13.44 4.55
C THR A 103 -11.01 -12.51 4.66
N ASN A 104 -12.06 -12.92 5.39
CA ASN A 104 -13.25 -12.08 5.62
C ASN A 104 -12.91 -10.84 6.46
N ARG A 105 -11.98 -10.99 7.40
CA ARG A 105 -11.48 -9.86 8.22
C ARG A 105 -10.74 -8.86 7.37
N CYS A 106 -9.96 -9.35 6.41
CA CYS A 106 -9.21 -8.51 5.50
C CYS A 106 -10.12 -7.72 4.55
N HIS A 107 -11.16 -8.37 4.01
CA HIS A 107 -12.19 -7.70 3.23
C HIS A 107 -12.83 -6.54 4.01
N LEU A 108 -13.24 -6.77 5.26
CA LEU A 108 -13.80 -5.72 6.12
C LEU A 108 -12.84 -4.54 6.31
N ILE A 109 -11.55 -4.80 6.57
CA ILE A 109 -10.55 -3.75 6.74
C ILE A 109 -10.38 -2.94 5.45
N LEU A 110 -10.23 -3.61 4.31
CA LEU A 110 -10.02 -2.95 3.02
C LEU A 110 -11.24 -2.13 2.58
N GLN A 111 -12.45 -2.61 2.85
CA GLN A 111 -13.68 -1.86 2.60
C GLN A 111 -13.75 -0.58 3.45
N ASN A 112 -13.38 -0.66 4.73
CA ASN A 112 -13.36 0.51 5.60
C ASN A 112 -12.20 1.47 5.28
N LEU A 113 -11.06 0.96 4.80
CA LEU A 113 -9.97 1.79 4.28
C LEU A 113 -10.43 2.56 3.04
N PHE A 114 -11.16 1.90 2.13
CA PHE A 114 -11.75 2.54 0.96
C PHE A 114 -12.69 3.69 1.35
N GLU A 115 -13.62 3.45 2.27
CA GLU A 115 -14.54 4.50 2.74
C GLU A 115 -13.80 5.63 3.47
N PHE A 116 -12.82 5.30 4.31
CA PHE A 116 -11.99 6.30 4.99
C PHE A 116 -11.24 7.20 4.00
N LEU A 117 -10.63 6.62 2.96
CA LEU A 117 -9.90 7.39 1.94
C LEU A 117 -10.85 8.24 1.10
N LYS A 118 -12.04 7.75 0.75
CA LYS A 118 -13.05 8.54 0.04
C LYS A 118 -13.52 9.74 0.87
N GLU A 119 -13.76 9.54 2.16
CA GLU A 119 -14.18 10.61 3.06
C GLU A 119 -13.07 11.68 3.18
N LYS A 120 -11.81 11.26 3.30
CA LYS A 120 -10.67 12.17 3.45
C LYS A 120 -10.23 12.86 2.16
N TYR A 121 -10.40 12.20 1.01
CA TYR A 121 -9.98 12.69 -0.29
C TYR A 121 -11.16 12.66 -1.28
N PRO A 122 -12.22 13.45 -1.06
CA PRO A 122 -13.47 13.35 -1.84
C PRO A 122 -13.33 13.74 -3.30
N ALA A 123 -12.26 14.47 -3.66
CA ALA A 123 -11.94 14.83 -5.04
C ALA A 123 -11.17 13.74 -5.79
N ALA A 124 -10.67 12.71 -5.10
CA ALA A 124 -9.87 11.64 -5.68
C ALA A 124 -10.74 10.45 -6.09
N THR A 125 -10.34 9.79 -7.18
CA THR A 125 -10.76 8.45 -7.51
C THR A 125 -9.89 7.45 -6.73
N VAL A 126 -10.51 6.75 -5.79
CA VAL A 126 -9.88 5.72 -4.95
C VAL A 126 -10.21 4.36 -5.53
N VAL A 127 -9.18 3.53 -5.72
CA VAL A 127 -9.32 2.15 -6.19
C VAL A 127 -8.56 1.23 -5.25
N VAL A 128 -9.26 0.31 -4.59
CA VAL A 128 -8.63 -0.79 -3.86
C VAL A 128 -8.56 -2.00 -4.79
N LYS A 129 -7.38 -2.20 -5.38
CA LYS A 129 -7.04 -3.33 -6.24
C LYS A 129 -6.66 -4.53 -5.38
N ARG A 130 -7.43 -5.62 -5.47
CA ARG A 130 -7.24 -6.84 -4.68
C ARG A 130 -6.75 -7.97 -5.59
N GLY A 131 -5.44 -7.98 -5.85
CA GLY A 131 -4.78 -8.86 -6.81
C GLY A 131 -4.55 -8.23 -8.18
N GLY A 132 -4.20 -9.06 -9.15
CA GLY A 132 -3.87 -8.65 -10.52
C GLY A 132 -2.42 -9.00 -10.88
N ASP A 133 -1.87 -8.23 -11.82
CA ASP A 133 -0.48 -8.40 -12.26
C ASP A 133 0.49 -7.81 -11.22
N LEU A 134 1.29 -8.69 -10.62
CA LEU A 134 2.27 -8.34 -9.59
C LEU A 134 3.39 -7.43 -10.10
N PHE A 135 3.75 -7.49 -11.39
CA PHE A 135 4.75 -6.61 -11.97
C PHE A 135 4.18 -5.22 -12.21
N LEU A 136 2.90 -5.14 -12.61
CA LEU A 136 2.19 -3.86 -12.74
C LEU A 136 2.05 -3.15 -11.40
N ASP A 137 1.75 -3.89 -10.33
CA ASP A 137 1.73 -3.34 -8.98
C ASP A 137 3.11 -2.83 -8.54
N TYR A 138 4.17 -3.54 -8.93
CA TYR A 138 5.54 -3.09 -8.69
C TYR A 138 5.85 -1.79 -9.42
N VAL A 139 5.44 -1.66 -10.69
CA VAL A 139 5.53 -0.41 -11.48
C VAL A 139 4.79 0.71 -10.77
N ARG A 140 3.53 0.50 -10.36
CA ARG A 140 2.73 1.50 -9.66
C ARG A 140 3.43 2.00 -8.40
N LEU A 141 3.96 1.09 -7.56
CA LEU A 141 4.67 1.43 -6.33
C LEU A 141 6.02 2.11 -6.60
N GLY A 142 6.71 1.76 -7.68
CA GLY A 142 8.04 2.29 -7.98
C GLY A 142 8.03 3.56 -8.83
N THR A 143 6.87 3.99 -9.35
CA THR A 143 6.78 5.15 -10.26
C THR A 143 5.68 6.15 -9.92
N ALA A 144 4.78 5.86 -8.98
CA ALA A 144 3.82 6.86 -8.48
C ALA A 144 4.53 8.03 -7.79
N ASN A 145 3.94 9.23 -7.86
CA ASN A 145 4.48 10.43 -7.21
C ASN A 145 4.62 10.25 -5.69
N THR A 146 3.69 9.52 -5.09
CA THR A 146 3.72 9.15 -3.69
C THR A 146 3.48 7.67 -3.52
N THR A 147 4.40 6.98 -2.85
CA THR A 147 4.24 5.57 -2.47
C THR A 147 4.17 5.43 -0.97
N ILE A 148 3.18 4.70 -0.47
CA ILE A 148 3.03 4.44 0.96
C ILE A 148 2.97 2.92 1.16
N CYS A 149 3.87 2.39 1.96
CA CYS A 149 3.98 0.95 2.16
C CYS A 149 3.36 0.49 3.47
N SER A 150 2.91 -0.77 3.50
CA SER A 150 2.90 -1.56 4.73
C SER A 150 4.27 -2.18 4.97
N ALA A 151 4.52 -2.73 6.16
CA ALA A 151 5.74 -3.50 6.45
C ALA A 151 5.81 -4.74 5.54
N SER A 152 6.49 -4.60 4.40
CA SER A 152 6.54 -5.59 3.34
C SER A 152 7.78 -5.41 2.48
N SER A 153 8.61 -6.44 2.37
CA SER A 153 9.75 -6.45 1.44
C SER A 153 9.33 -6.27 -0.02
N TYR A 154 8.11 -6.70 -0.37
CA TYR A 154 7.53 -6.47 -1.69
C TYR A 154 7.35 -4.98 -2.00
N CYS A 155 6.99 -4.15 -1.00
CA CYS A 155 6.84 -2.70 -1.18
C CYS A 155 8.14 -1.93 -0.93
N PHE A 156 9.05 -2.49 -0.13
CA PHE A 156 10.30 -1.83 0.24
C PHE A 156 11.16 -1.46 -0.97
N TRP A 157 11.44 -2.44 -1.82
CA TRP A 157 12.28 -2.24 -2.99
C TRP A 157 11.75 -1.21 -4.00
N PRO A 158 10.47 -1.26 -4.43
CA PRO A 158 9.95 -0.22 -5.30
C PRO A 158 9.97 1.15 -4.62
N ALA A 159 9.65 1.23 -3.31
CA ALA A 159 9.70 2.48 -2.55
C ALA A 159 11.10 3.11 -2.50
N VAL A 160 12.14 2.31 -2.27
CA VAL A 160 13.53 2.79 -2.27
C VAL A 160 13.97 3.25 -3.65
N SER A 161 13.50 2.58 -4.70
CA SER A 161 13.82 2.94 -6.08
C SER A 161 13.01 4.13 -6.61
N ASN A 162 11.92 4.50 -5.93
CA ASN A 162 10.93 5.43 -6.48
C ASN A 162 11.52 6.85 -6.66
N PRO A 163 11.30 7.49 -7.83
CA PRO A 163 11.80 8.83 -8.09
C PRO A 163 10.98 9.95 -7.41
N GLY A 164 9.74 9.67 -7.01
CA GLY A 164 8.87 10.48 -6.17
C GLY A 164 9.12 10.26 -4.68
N THR A 165 8.11 10.50 -3.84
CA THR A 165 8.22 10.40 -2.37
C THR A 165 7.70 9.08 -1.86
N SER A 166 8.46 8.40 -1.00
CA SER A 166 8.10 7.11 -0.43
C SER A 166 8.02 7.16 1.08
N TYR A 167 6.99 6.54 1.63
CA TYR A 167 6.78 6.39 3.07
C TYR A 167 6.73 4.91 3.44
N PHE A 168 7.51 4.52 4.44
CA PHE A 168 7.62 3.12 4.87
C PHE A 168 7.61 3.03 6.40
N PRO A 169 6.85 2.10 7.00
CA PRO A 169 6.75 2.03 8.45
C PRO A 169 8.03 1.51 9.09
N LEU A 170 8.35 2.04 10.27
CA LEU A 170 9.38 1.45 11.12
C LEU A 170 9.05 -0.01 11.36
N THR A 171 10.05 -0.85 11.14
CA THR A 171 9.95 -2.30 11.27
C THR A 171 11.33 -2.92 11.36
N ASN A 172 11.46 -3.90 12.25
CA ASN A 172 12.66 -4.73 12.32
C ASN A 172 12.89 -5.61 11.10
N LEU A 173 11.91 -5.72 10.19
CA LEU A 173 12.05 -6.49 8.95
C LEU A 173 13.14 -5.92 8.03
N ILE A 174 13.32 -4.59 8.04
CA ILE A 174 14.21 -3.89 7.11
C ILE A 174 15.37 -3.32 7.90
N ALA A 175 16.53 -3.98 7.80
CA ALA A 175 17.79 -3.53 8.40
C ALA A 175 17.72 -3.26 9.92
N GLY A 176 16.76 -3.87 10.65
CA GLY A 176 16.62 -3.68 12.10
C GLY A 176 16.07 -2.31 12.51
N ALA A 177 15.30 -1.64 11.64
CA ALA A 177 14.74 -0.31 11.90
C ALA A 177 13.53 -0.34 12.88
N ASP A 178 13.73 -0.71 14.15
CA ASP A 178 12.68 -0.64 15.19
C ASP A 178 12.38 0.79 15.68
N SER A 179 13.29 1.72 15.44
CA SER A 179 13.27 3.08 15.97
C SER A 179 13.84 4.06 14.95
N MET A 180 13.45 5.33 15.02
CA MET A 180 13.95 6.36 14.10
C MET A 180 15.48 6.52 14.20
N GLU A 181 16.05 6.28 15.38
CA GLU A 181 17.48 6.33 15.65
C GLU A 181 18.26 5.22 14.94
N LEU A 182 17.66 4.02 14.83
CA LEU A 182 18.27 2.86 14.17
C LEU A 182 17.91 2.74 12.68
N ALA A 183 16.92 3.49 12.23
CA ALA A 183 16.43 3.43 10.86
C ALA A 183 17.45 4.02 9.86
N PRO A 184 17.95 3.22 8.89
CA PRO A 184 18.93 3.72 7.93
C PRO A 184 18.29 4.71 6.96
N SER A 185 19.07 5.71 6.52
CA SER A 185 18.66 6.58 5.43
C SER A 185 18.79 5.88 4.08
N PHE A 186 17.70 5.81 3.32
CA PHE A 186 17.69 5.33 1.93
C PHE A 186 17.65 6.47 0.91
N GLY A 187 18.00 7.69 1.33
CA GLY A 187 18.01 8.89 0.50
C GLY A 187 16.88 9.87 0.86
N PRO A 188 16.91 11.09 0.31
CA PRO A 188 16.06 12.21 0.75
C PRO A 188 14.57 12.04 0.41
N ARG A 189 14.24 11.07 -0.45
CA ARG A 189 12.88 10.80 -0.91
C ARG A 189 12.19 9.65 -0.16
N PHE A 190 12.95 8.94 0.67
CA PHE A 190 12.45 7.82 1.46
C PHE A 190 12.30 8.28 2.90
N HIS A 191 11.11 8.10 3.45
CA HIS A 191 10.76 8.53 4.79
C HIS A 191 10.24 7.35 5.60
N TRP A 192 10.83 7.16 6.78
CA TRP A 192 10.28 6.26 7.78
C TRP A 192 9.02 6.86 8.41
N MET A 193 8.08 5.99 8.76
CA MET A 193 6.82 6.31 9.42
C MET A 193 6.86 5.72 10.83
N ASP A 194 6.73 6.57 11.85
CA ASP A 194 6.76 6.20 13.28
C ASP A 194 5.37 5.82 13.82
N GLU A 195 4.47 5.41 12.93
CA GLU A 195 3.15 4.95 13.30
C GLU A 195 3.22 3.55 13.93
N LYS A 196 2.60 3.42 15.10
CA LYS A 196 2.46 2.15 15.79
C LYS A 196 1.68 1.16 14.92
N ILE A 197 2.40 0.16 14.40
CA ILE A 197 1.78 -0.99 13.72
C ILE A 197 0.97 -1.79 14.73
N ILE A 198 -0.27 -2.12 14.39
CA ILE A 198 -1.13 -2.96 15.21
C ILE A 198 -0.81 -4.42 14.86
N SER A 199 -0.17 -5.12 15.78
CA SER A 199 0.25 -6.53 15.62
C SER A 199 -0.40 -7.48 16.63
N ASN A 200 -1.07 -6.94 17.66
CA ASN A 200 -1.79 -7.72 18.66
C ASN A 200 -3.29 -7.42 18.61
N PHE A 201 -4.05 -8.33 18.01
CA PHE A 201 -5.50 -8.20 17.85
C PHE A 201 -6.30 -8.91 18.95
N LYS A 202 -5.66 -9.51 19.97
CA LYS A 202 -6.36 -10.26 21.03
C LYS A 202 -7.32 -9.37 21.85
N MET A 203 -7.00 -8.08 21.94
CA MET A 203 -7.77 -7.08 22.68
C MET A 203 -9.00 -6.56 21.92
N VAL A 204 -9.11 -6.87 20.61
CA VAL A 204 -10.16 -6.34 19.75
C VAL A 204 -11.33 -7.32 19.72
N LYS A 205 -12.25 -7.15 20.67
CA LYS A 205 -13.48 -7.94 20.78
C LYS A 205 -14.71 -7.04 20.99
N PRO A 206 -15.78 -7.17 20.16
CA PRO A 206 -15.86 -7.98 18.94
C PRO A 206 -14.88 -7.51 17.85
N TRP A 207 -14.59 -8.37 16.86
CA TRP A 207 -13.60 -8.08 15.81
C TRP A 207 -13.87 -6.77 15.06
N THR A 208 -15.14 -6.38 14.91
CA THR A 208 -15.55 -5.15 14.23
C THR A 208 -14.96 -3.88 14.85
N LYS A 209 -14.60 -3.90 16.15
CA LYS A 209 -13.90 -2.79 16.81
C LYS A 209 -12.52 -2.49 16.23
N ILE A 210 -11.97 -3.38 15.40
CA ILE A 210 -10.69 -3.11 14.73
C ILE A 210 -10.78 -1.86 13.87
N ILE A 211 -11.96 -1.56 13.32
CA ILE A 211 -12.16 -0.38 12.49
C ILE A 211 -12.04 0.90 13.32
N ASP A 212 -12.55 0.92 14.56
CA ASP A 212 -12.40 2.08 15.45
C ASP A 212 -10.93 2.31 15.82
N VAL A 213 -10.18 1.23 16.05
CA VAL A 213 -8.72 1.30 16.30
C VAL A 213 -7.99 1.82 15.05
N LEU A 214 -8.27 1.25 13.87
CA LEU A 214 -7.61 1.64 12.63
C LEU A 214 -7.96 3.07 12.19
N THR A 215 -9.15 3.55 12.50
CA THR A 215 -9.57 4.94 12.21
C THR A 215 -9.13 5.94 13.29
N GLY A 216 -8.50 5.48 14.37
CA GLY A 216 -8.06 6.34 15.48
C GLY A 216 -9.19 6.81 16.40
N LYS A 217 -10.38 6.21 16.33
CA LYS A 217 -11.51 6.48 17.24
C LYS A 217 -11.33 5.83 18.61
N GLN A 218 -10.46 4.82 18.70
CA GLN A 218 -10.09 4.15 19.94
C GLN A 218 -8.58 3.93 19.96
N ALA A 219 -7.90 4.47 20.99
CA ALA A 219 -6.46 4.32 21.21
C ALA A 219 -6.16 3.13 22.14
#